data_AF-I8QN42-F1
#
_entry.id   AF-I8QN42-F1
#
_cell.length_a   1.000
_cell.length_b   1.000
_cell.length_c   1.000
_cell.angle_alpha   90.00
_cell.angle_beta   90.00
_cell.angle_gamma   90.00
#
_symmetry.space_group_name_H-M   'P 1'
#
loop_
_entity.id
_entity.type
_entity.pdbx_description
1 polymer ?
#
loop_
_entity_poly.entity_id
_entity_poly.type
_entity_poly.pdbx_seq_one_letter_code
_entity_poly.pdbx_strand_id
1 'polypeptide(L)'
;MTTPEPGWDIRVLGRPVVLTVPDRLGDDPDALLALAAVALERHLAGAPTASRIIGQLAHSGVVALRTISTVFELRESRDGWLLVRSWGEPEPAELAAAAWIRAHRLARERSDAAAPTRPGELP
;
A
#
# COMPACT_ATOMS: atom_id res chain seq x y z
N MET A 1 1.19 16.82 -22.40
CA MET A 1 2.14 16.34 -21.38
C MET A 1 1.51 15.13 -20.72
N THR A 2 2.12 13.96 -20.79
CA THR A 2 1.61 12.72 -20.18
C THR A 2 1.79 12.77 -18.67
N THR A 3 0.73 12.51 -17.92
CA THR A 3 0.79 12.38 -16.45
C THR A 3 1.70 11.21 -16.09
N PRO A 4 2.63 11.35 -15.12
CA PRO A 4 3.47 10.24 -14.66
C PRO A 4 2.61 9.06 -14.19
N GLU A 5 2.94 7.86 -14.68
CA GLU A 5 2.21 6.65 -14.32
C GLU A 5 2.61 6.13 -12.91
N PRO A 6 1.64 5.73 -12.08
CA PRO A 6 1.93 5.07 -10.81
C PRO A 6 2.69 3.75 -10.99
N GLY A 7 3.58 3.45 -10.04
CA GLY A 7 4.26 2.13 -9.99
C GLY A 7 3.34 1.00 -9.54
N TRP A 8 2.24 1.33 -8.86
CA TRP A 8 1.16 0.42 -8.51
C TRP A 8 0.17 0.29 -9.67
N ASP A 9 -0.24 -0.94 -10.02
CA ASP A 9 -1.39 -1.17 -10.89
C ASP A 9 -2.70 -0.70 -10.23
N ILE A 10 -3.03 0.57 -10.40
CA ILE A 10 -4.22 1.23 -9.82
C ILE A 10 -5.55 0.66 -10.30
N ARG A 11 -5.59 -0.19 -11.34
CA ARG A 11 -6.86 -0.79 -11.83
C ARG A 11 -7.49 -1.70 -10.78
N VAL A 12 -6.67 -2.31 -9.92
CA VAL A 12 -7.12 -3.16 -8.81
C VAL A 12 -7.94 -2.39 -7.78
N LEU A 13 -7.82 -1.06 -7.73
CA LEU A 13 -8.59 -0.19 -6.85
C LEU A 13 -10.07 -0.06 -7.25
N GLY A 14 -10.45 -0.51 -8.46
CA GLY A 14 -11.85 -0.59 -8.88
C GLY A 14 -12.66 -1.64 -8.11
N ARG A 15 -11.99 -2.58 -7.43
CA ARG A 15 -12.60 -3.61 -6.56
C ARG A 15 -11.76 -3.76 -5.28
N PRO A 16 -11.76 -2.73 -4.40
CA PRO A 16 -10.86 -2.71 -3.27
C PRO A 16 -11.27 -3.75 -2.22
N VAL A 17 -10.28 -4.40 -1.63
CA VAL A 17 -10.47 -5.42 -0.60
C VAL A 17 -9.93 -4.91 0.73
N VAL A 18 -10.75 -5.00 1.78
CA VAL A 18 -10.30 -4.91 3.17
C VAL A 18 -10.30 -6.32 3.73
N LEU A 19 -9.12 -6.84 4.05
CA LEU A 19 -8.99 -8.22 4.57
C LEU A 19 -9.02 -8.22 6.08
N THR A 20 -9.93 -9.00 6.66
CA THR A 20 -9.94 -9.26 8.10
C THR A 20 -8.94 -10.35 8.43
N VAL A 21 -7.95 -10.03 9.25
CA VAL A 21 -6.91 -10.94 9.74
C VAL A 21 -7.29 -11.39 11.15
N PRO A 22 -7.63 -12.69 11.35
CA PRO A 22 -7.94 -13.21 12.68
C PRO A 22 -6.66 -13.37 13.52
N ASP A 23 -6.80 -13.38 14.84
CA ASP A 23 -5.67 -13.60 15.76
C ASP A 23 -5.07 -15.02 15.63
N ARG A 24 -5.84 -15.97 15.11
CA ARG A 24 -5.41 -17.34 14.80
C ARG A 24 -5.90 -17.74 13.43
N LEU A 25 -4.98 -18.20 12.58
CA LEU A 25 -5.32 -18.90 11.35
C LEU A 25 -5.74 -20.33 11.68
N GLY A 26 -6.72 -20.86 10.94
CA GLY A 26 -7.07 -22.28 10.99
C GLY A 26 -6.03 -23.14 10.27
N ASP A 27 -6.30 -24.45 10.17
CA ASP A 27 -5.35 -25.42 9.61
C ASP A 27 -5.12 -25.28 8.09
N ASP A 28 -6.08 -24.71 7.36
CA ASP A 28 -6.01 -24.47 5.91
C ASP A 28 -6.55 -23.07 5.57
N PRO A 29 -5.76 -22.00 5.84
CA PRO A 29 -6.17 -20.64 5.55
C PRO A 29 -6.08 -20.36 4.04
N ASP A 30 -7.00 -19.53 3.54
CA ASP A 30 -6.87 -18.93 2.22
C ASP A 30 -5.47 -18.29 2.03
N ALA A 31 -4.88 -18.47 0.85
CA ALA A 31 -3.51 -18.07 0.59
C ALA A 31 -3.29 -16.55 0.77
N LEU A 32 -4.28 -15.73 0.41
CA LEU A 32 -4.21 -14.29 0.56
C LEU A 32 -4.33 -13.90 2.05
N LEU A 33 -5.16 -14.62 2.81
CA LEU A 33 -5.25 -14.45 4.26
C LEU A 33 -3.95 -14.84 4.98
N ALA A 34 -3.33 -15.96 4.60
CA ALA A 34 -2.04 -16.37 5.13
C ALA A 34 -0.96 -15.32 4.83
N LEU A 35 -0.93 -14.78 3.60
CA LEU A 35 -0.02 -13.72 3.20
C LEU A 35 -0.24 -12.44 4.02
N ALA A 36 -1.50 -12.07 4.28
CA ALA A 36 -1.86 -10.92 5.09
C ALA A 36 -1.40 -11.05 6.55
N ALA A 37 -1.56 -12.23 7.16
CA ALA A 37 -1.07 -12.49 8.51
C ALA A 37 0.45 -12.38 8.59
N VAL A 38 1.17 -12.98 7.65
CA VAL A 38 2.65 -12.89 7.59
C VAL A 38 3.09 -11.44 7.36
N ALA A 39 2.42 -10.69 6.49
CA ALA A 39 2.73 -9.29 6.25
C ALA A 39 2.61 -8.45 7.52
N LEU A 40 1.52 -8.64 8.27
CA LEU A 40 1.25 -7.94 9.52
C LEU A 40 2.30 -8.29 10.58
N GLU A 41 2.56 -9.57 10.81
CA GLU A 41 3.56 -10.04 11.78
C GLU A 41 4.94 -9.45 11.48
N ARG A 42 5.39 -9.55 10.22
CA ARG A 42 6.69 -9.03 9.78
C ARG A 42 6.77 -7.52 9.92
N HIS A 43 5.68 -6.80 9.62
CA HIS A 43 5.62 -5.36 9.77
C HIS A 43 5.76 -4.94 11.24
N LEU A 44 5.00 -5.58 12.14
CA LEU A 44 5.06 -5.29 13.57
C LEU A 44 6.42 -5.64 14.19
N ALA A 45 7.10 -6.66 13.64
CA ALA A 45 8.47 -7.02 14.00
C ALA A 45 9.54 -6.10 13.38
N GLY A 46 9.17 -5.12 12.55
CA GLY A 46 10.12 -4.24 11.85
C GLY A 46 10.98 -4.95 10.81
N ALA A 47 10.54 -6.10 10.30
CA ALA A 47 11.32 -6.91 9.38
C ALA A 47 11.36 -6.27 7.97
N PRO A 48 12.55 -6.14 7.33
CA PRO A 48 12.67 -5.56 6.00
C PRO A 48 11.86 -6.27 4.91
N THR A 49 11.62 -7.57 5.08
CA THR A 49 10.82 -8.38 4.14
C THR A 49 9.35 -7.99 4.10
N ALA A 50 8.83 -7.27 5.11
CA ALA A 50 7.45 -6.85 5.17
C ALA A 50 7.04 -6.02 3.93
N SER A 51 7.90 -5.09 3.50
CA SER A 51 7.63 -4.22 2.36
C SER A 51 7.30 -5.00 1.08
N ARG A 52 8.08 -6.05 0.77
CA ARG A 52 7.82 -6.89 -0.41
C ARG A 52 6.45 -7.59 -0.33
N ILE A 53 6.12 -8.14 0.84
CA ILE A 53 4.88 -8.91 1.04
C ILE A 53 3.66 -7.98 1.02
N ILE A 54 3.75 -6.80 1.63
CA ILE A 54 2.71 -5.77 1.60
C ILE A 54 2.46 -5.32 0.16
N GLY A 55 3.53 -5.14 -0.64
CA GLY A 55 3.39 -4.85 -2.06
C GLY A 55 2.59 -5.92 -2.81
N GLN A 56 2.82 -7.21 -2.55
CA GLN A 56 2.05 -8.30 -3.19
C GLN A 56 0.55 -8.25 -2.85
N LEU A 57 0.22 -7.92 -1.60
CA LEU A 57 -1.17 -7.71 -1.17
C LEU A 57 -1.81 -6.54 -1.93
N ALA A 58 -1.10 -5.41 -2.04
CA ALA A 58 -1.61 -4.24 -2.76
C ALA A 58 -1.88 -4.50 -4.24
N HIS A 59 -1.00 -5.27 -4.91
CA HIS A 59 -1.19 -5.70 -6.29
C HIS A 59 -2.33 -6.72 -6.46
N SER A 60 -2.80 -7.32 -5.36
CA SER A 60 -3.98 -8.18 -5.35
C SER A 60 -5.28 -7.43 -5.06
N GLY A 61 -5.23 -6.08 -4.95
CA GLY A 61 -6.40 -5.25 -4.66
C GLY A 61 -6.67 -4.99 -3.18
N VAL A 62 -5.80 -5.48 -2.28
CA VAL A 62 -5.93 -5.22 -0.85
C VAL A 62 -5.53 -3.79 -0.55
N VAL A 63 -6.42 -3.03 0.08
CA VAL A 63 -6.17 -1.63 0.47
C VAL A 63 -5.99 -1.44 1.97
N ALA A 64 -6.50 -2.38 2.77
CA ALA A 64 -6.27 -2.41 4.21
C ALA A 64 -6.35 -3.83 4.79
N LEU A 65 -5.68 -4.02 5.93
CA LEU A 65 -5.84 -5.16 6.81
C LEU A 65 -6.60 -4.72 8.06
N ARG A 66 -7.59 -5.50 8.48
CA ARG A 66 -8.38 -5.27 9.71
C ARG A 66 -8.07 -6.38 10.70
N THR A 67 -7.54 -6.04 11.86
CA THR A 67 -7.49 -6.94 13.02
C THR A 67 -8.70 -6.68 13.91
N ILE A 68 -8.81 -7.43 15.02
CA ILE A 68 -9.86 -7.20 16.02
C ILE A 68 -9.83 -5.78 16.63
N SER A 69 -8.67 -5.12 16.64
CA SER A 69 -8.46 -3.86 17.36
C SER A 69 -7.99 -2.70 16.49
N THR A 70 -7.58 -2.94 15.25
CA THR A 70 -6.93 -1.92 14.42
C THR A 70 -7.12 -2.19 12.93
N VAL A 71 -7.31 -1.10 12.18
CA VAL A 71 -7.22 -1.10 10.72
C VAL A 71 -5.84 -0.56 10.32
N PHE A 72 -5.16 -1.28 9.44
CA PHE A 72 -3.90 -0.90 8.83
C PHE A 72 -4.10 -0.67 7.33
N GLU A 73 -3.90 0.56 6.87
CA GLU A 73 -3.89 0.88 5.45
C GLU A 73 -2.59 0.43 4.80
N LEU A 74 -2.68 -0.11 3.60
CA LEU A 74 -1.51 -0.33 2.76
C LEU A 74 -1.13 0.99 2.10
N ARG A 75 0.13 1.41 2.26
CA ARG A 75 0.66 2.64 1.68
C ARG A 75 1.95 2.37 0.91
N GLU A 76 1.98 2.83 -0.34
CA GLU A 76 3.21 2.94 -1.11
C GLU A 76 3.97 4.19 -0.66
N SER A 77 5.28 4.07 -0.52
CA SER A 77 6.24 5.14 -0.29
C SER A 77 7.37 5.06 -1.33
N ARG A 78 8.34 5.98 -1.22
CA ARG A 78 9.52 5.96 -2.09
C ARG A 78 10.35 4.68 -1.91
N ASP A 79 10.40 4.15 -0.70
CA ASP A 79 11.27 3.03 -0.32
C ASP A 79 10.53 1.66 -0.33
N GLY A 80 9.27 1.65 -0.76
CA GLY A 80 8.46 0.45 -0.92
C GLY A 80 7.10 0.57 -0.25
N TRP A 81 6.68 -0.47 0.47
CA TRP A 81 5.35 -0.55 1.04
C TRP A 81 5.38 -0.67 2.55
N LEU A 82 4.38 -0.09 3.20
CA LEU A 82 4.20 -0.19 4.64
C LEU A 82 2.72 -0.26 5.01
N LEU A 83 2.47 -0.77 6.21
CA LEU A 83 1.19 -0.67 6.88
C LEU A 83 1.19 0.60 7.73
N VAL A 84 0.10 1.37 7.65
CA VAL A 84 -0.10 2.55 8.48
C VAL A 84 -1.41 2.42 9.23
N ARG A 85 -1.36 2.56 10.55
CA ARG A 85 -2.54 2.56 11.39
C ARG A 85 -3.52 3.64 10.93
N SER A 86 -4.76 3.23 10.65
CA SER A 86 -5.87 4.13 10.38
C SER A 86 -6.59 4.48 11.68
N TRP A 87 -7.13 5.69 11.73
CA TRP A 87 -7.95 6.17 12.85
C TRP A 87 -9.40 6.18 12.40
N GLY A 88 -10.18 5.21 12.87
CA GLY A 88 -11.58 5.02 12.50
C GLY A 88 -11.82 3.80 11.62
N GLU A 89 -13.02 3.72 11.05
CA GLU A 89 -13.44 2.64 10.16
C GLU A 89 -13.71 3.18 8.76
N PRO A 90 -12.66 3.46 7.97
CA PRO A 90 -12.83 4.02 6.63
C PRO A 90 -13.49 3.00 5.71
N GLU A 91 -14.37 3.49 4.83
CA GLU A 91 -15.01 2.62 3.84
C GLU A 91 -13.98 2.15 2.79
N PRO A 92 -14.13 0.93 2.23
CA PRO A 92 -13.21 0.44 1.19
C PRO A 92 -13.07 1.38 0.00
N ALA A 93 -14.15 2.07 -0.39
CA ALA A 93 -14.14 3.04 -1.48
C ALA A 93 -13.32 4.29 -1.16
N GLU A 94 -13.40 4.80 0.09
CA GLU A 94 -12.60 5.93 0.55
C GLU A 94 -11.11 5.57 0.61
N LEU A 95 -10.80 4.36 1.11
CA LEU A 95 -9.44 3.82 1.11
C LEU A 95 -8.88 3.71 -0.30
N ALA A 96 -9.68 3.24 -1.25
CA ALA A 96 -9.31 3.13 -2.65
C ALA A 96 -9.06 4.51 -3.29
N ALA A 97 -9.93 5.48 -3.04
CA ALA A 97 -9.75 6.85 -3.51
C ALA A 97 -8.47 7.49 -2.93
N ALA A 98 -8.23 7.32 -1.62
CA ALA A 98 -7.02 7.80 -0.97
C ALA A 98 -5.76 7.10 -1.52
N ALA A 99 -5.81 5.79 -1.74
CA ALA A 99 -4.75 5.02 -2.38
C ALA A 99 -4.43 5.54 -3.79
N TRP A 100 -5.46 5.78 -4.61
CA TRP A 100 -5.32 6.32 -5.96
C TRP A 100 -4.64 7.71 -5.95
N ILE A 101 -5.09 8.62 -5.09
CA ILE A 101 -4.51 9.97 -4.96
C ILE A 101 -3.04 9.89 -4.57
N ARG A 102 -2.71 9.05 -3.58
CA ARG A 102 -1.32 8.87 -3.11
C ARG A 102 -0.42 8.28 -4.19
N ALA A 103 -0.91 7.28 -4.94
CA ALA A 103 -0.14 6.64 -6.00
C ALA A 103 0.23 7.63 -7.12
N HIS A 104 -0.71 8.49 -7.53
CA HIS A 104 -0.43 9.54 -8.52
C HIS A 104 0.49 10.63 -7.98
N ARG A 105 0.30 11.04 -6.72
CA ARG A 105 1.20 12.01 -6.08
C ARG A 105 2.64 11.47 -6.04
N LEU A 106 2.83 10.22 -5.65
CA LEU A 106 4.13 9.57 -5.60
C LEU A 106 4.76 9.41 -6.99
N ALA A 107 3.96 9.09 -8.01
CA ALA A 107 4.43 9.06 -9.40
C ALA A 107 4.99 10.41 -9.84
N ARG A 108 4.29 11.50 -9.47
CA ARG A 108 4.74 12.87 -9.74
C ARG A 108 6.02 13.21 -9.00
N GLU A 109 6.11 12.91 -7.71
CA GLU A 109 7.31 13.12 -6.89
C GLU A 109 8.53 12.36 -7.47
N ARG A 110 8.34 11.12 -7.94
CA ARG A 110 9.39 10.34 -8.62
C ARG A 110 9.83 10.98 -9.94
N SER A 111 8.88 11.48 -10.73
CA SER A 111 9.16 12.19 -11.99
C SER A 111 9.92 13.50 -11.75
N ASP A 112 9.51 14.28 -10.75
CA ASP A 112 10.15 15.56 -10.40
C ASP A 112 11.57 15.35 -9.87
N ALA A 113 11.79 14.29 -9.09
CA ALA A 113 13.13 13.91 -8.61
C ALA A 113 14.05 13.36 -9.73
N ALA A 114 13.48 12.80 -10.79
CA ALA A 114 14.22 12.29 -11.95
C ALA A 114 14.54 13.38 -12.98
N ALA A 115 13.83 14.51 -12.95
CA ALA A 115 14.14 15.65 -13.80
C ALA A 115 15.51 16.22 -13.39
N PRO A 116 16.52 16.22 -14.27
CA PRO A 116 17.80 16.82 -13.95
C PRO A 116 17.57 18.30 -13.66
N THR A 117 18.06 18.79 -12.51
CA THR A 117 18.20 20.22 -12.26
C THR A 117 18.96 20.79 -13.46
N ARG A 118 18.32 21.62 -14.29
CA ARG A 118 18.99 22.24 -15.42
C ARG A 118 20.18 23.03 -14.84
N PRO A 119 21.43 22.71 -15.19
CA PRO A 119 22.56 23.53 -14.79
C PRO A 119 22.49 24.79 -15.66
N GLY A 120 21.86 25.87 -15.17
CA GLY A 120 21.68 27.06 -16.00
C GLY A 120 20.89 28.24 -15.46
N GLU A 121 20.53 28.30 -14.17
CA GLU A 121 19.96 29.53 -13.60
C GLU A 121 20.80 30.01 -12.41
N LEU A 122 21.94 30.63 -12.75
CA LEU A 122 22.46 31.84 -12.11
C LEU A 122 22.77 32.81 -13.26
N PRO A 123 22.25 34.03 -13.21
CA PRO A 123 23.09 35.11 -12.69
C PRO A 123 22.50 35.84 -11.48
#